data_AF-A0A2V7IM56-F1
#
_entry.id   AF-A0A2V7IM56-F1
#
_cell.length_a   1.000
_cell.length_b   1.000
_cell.length_c   1.000
_cell.angle_alpha   90.00
_cell.angle_beta   90.00
_cell.angle_gamma   90.00
#
_symmetry.space_group_name_H-M   'P 1'
#
loop_
_entity.id
_entity.type
_entity.pdbx_description
1 polymer ?
#
loop_
_entity_poly.entity_id
_entity_poly.type
_entity_poly.pdbx_seq_one_letter_code
_entity_poly.pdbx_strand_id
1 'polypeptide(L)'
;MNDPKARRSHPPLEDALGKMCAEGKQLADYLWQVPKDEQVRAQVVALLERIAAEGTKQGRREMPRICEELATAAKATPSPQQVDLLVNGFDRLYRLWQAAKSGLL
;
A
#
# COMPACT_ATOMS: atom_id res chain seq x y z
N MET A 1 -35.77 11.37 23.05
CA MET A 1 -34.54 10.58 22.98
C MET A 1 -33.72 11.12 21.81
N ASN A 2 -32.43 11.39 22.00
CA ASN A 2 -31.55 11.96 20.98
C ASN A 2 -30.66 10.81 20.45
N ASP A 3 -31.00 10.25 19.28
CA ASP A 3 -30.16 9.24 18.64
C ASP A 3 -28.90 9.90 18.05
N PRO A 4 -27.68 9.44 18.37
CA PRO A 4 -26.49 9.94 17.73
C PRO A 4 -26.46 9.41 16.29
N LYS A 5 -26.63 10.33 15.34
CA LYS A 5 -26.55 10.10 13.90
C LYS A 5 -25.24 9.36 13.58
N ALA A 6 -25.34 8.07 13.28
CA ALA A 6 -24.21 7.25 12.84
C ALA A 6 -23.54 7.97 11.66
N ARG A 7 -22.30 8.42 11.85
CA ARG A 7 -21.49 9.00 10.77
C ARG A 7 -21.34 7.89 9.75
N ARG A 8 -22.02 8.01 8.61
CA ARG A 8 -21.78 7.15 7.47
C ARG A 8 -20.32 7.34 7.08
N SER A 9 -19.49 6.36 7.42
CA SER A 9 -18.13 6.22 6.93
C SER A 9 -18.21 5.97 5.43
N HIS A 10 -18.44 7.02 4.65
CA HIS A 10 -18.17 6.96 3.22
C HIS A 10 -16.69 6.60 3.10
N PRO A 11 -16.31 5.51 2.40
CA PRO A 11 -14.90 5.28 2.12
C PRO A 11 -14.36 6.58 1.51
N PRO A 12 -13.25 7.12 2.04
CA PRO A 12 -12.71 8.37 1.53
C PRO A 12 -12.58 8.23 0.01
N LEU A 13 -13.07 9.22 -0.75
CA LEU A 13 -12.85 9.26 -2.19
C LEU A 13 -11.37 8.96 -2.41
N GLU A 14 -11.06 7.81 -3.03
CA GLU A 14 -9.70 7.32 -3.14
C GLU A 14 -8.89 8.34 -3.93
N ASP A 15 -8.02 9.05 -3.22
CA ASP A 15 -7.05 9.94 -3.86
C ASP A 15 -5.96 9.11 -4.55
N ALA A 16 -5.05 9.80 -5.25
CA ALA A 16 -3.99 9.11 -6.00
C ALA A 16 -3.18 8.13 -5.13
N LEU A 17 -2.95 8.46 -3.85
CA LEU A 17 -2.19 7.62 -2.93
C LEU A 17 -2.98 6.36 -2.52
N GLY A 18 -4.28 6.51 -2.23
CA GLY A 18 -5.15 5.37 -1.93
C GLY A 18 -5.23 4.39 -3.10
N LYS A 19 -5.38 4.90 -4.34
CA LYS A 19 -5.41 4.09 -5.56
C LYS A 19 -4.12 3.31 -5.76
N MET A 20 -2.96 3.96 -5.59
CA MET A 20 -1.66 3.28 -5.73
C MET A 20 -1.46 2.19 -4.67
N CYS A 21 -1.93 2.39 -3.43
CA CYS A 21 -1.85 1.36 -2.40
C CYS A 21 -2.73 0.14 -2.75
N ALA A 22 -3.94 0.38 -3.26
CA ALA A 22 -4.84 -0.68 -3.70
C ALA A 22 -4.30 -1.44 -4.92
N GLU A 23 -3.79 -0.73 -5.93
CA GLU A 23 -3.14 -1.31 -7.11
C GLU A 23 -1.96 -2.21 -6.71
N GLY A 24 -1.12 -1.73 -5.78
CA GLY A 24 0.03 -2.50 -5.30
C GLY A 24 -0.37 -3.79 -4.60
N LYS A 25 -1.46 -3.78 -3.84
CA LYS A 25 -2.03 -5.00 -3.26
C LYS A 25 -2.45 -5.98 -4.34
N GLN A 26 -3.14 -5.54 -5.38
CA GLN A 26 -3.54 -6.42 -6.48
C GLN A 26 -2.34 -7.05 -7.20
N LEU A 27 -1.25 -6.29 -7.40
CA LEU A 27 -0.02 -6.82 -7.97
C LEU A 27 0.65 -7.84 -7.04
N ALA A 28 0.66 -7.59 -5.73
CA ALA A 28 1.19 -8.53 -4.73
C ALA A 28 0.36 -9.83 -4.65
N ASP A 29 -0.96 -9.72 -4.71
CA ASP A 29 -1.87 -10.88 -4.77
C ASP A 29 -1.69 -11.69 -6.06
N TYR A 30 -1.41 -11.04 -7.19
CA TYR A 30 -1.03 -11.73 -8.42
C TYR A 30 0.31 -12.48 -8.27
N LEU A 31 1.31 -11.84 -7.66
CA LEU A 31 2.60 -12.49 -7.41
C LEU A 31 2.49 -13.70 -6.49
N TRP A 32 1.41 -13.85 -5.71
CA TRP A 32 1.16 -15.08 -4.96
C TRP A 32 0.96 -16.29 -5.87
N GLN A 33 0.35 -16.07 -7.03
CA GLN A 33 0.18 -17.10 -8.05
C GLN A 33 1.44 -17.26 -8.90
N VAL A 34 2.12 -16.16 -9.19
CA VAL A 34 3.26 -16.11 -10.14
C VAL A 34 4.47 -15.40 -9.51
N PRO A 35 5.12 -15.97 -8.48
CA PRO A 35 6.10 -15.24 -7.65
C PRO A 35 7.34 -14.79 -8.42
N LYS A 36 7.65 -15.47 -9.53
CA LYS A 36 8.82 -15.23 -10.38
C LYS A 36 8.55 -14.28 -11.55
N ASP A 37 7.35 -13.70 -11.65
CA ASP A 37 7.06 -12.73 -12.70
C ASP A 37 7.87 -11.45 -12.49
N GLU A 38 8.99 -11.35 -13.21
CA GLU A 38 9.94 -10.24 -13.09
C GLU A 38 9.33 -8.92 -13.56
N GLN A 39 8.43 -8.96 -14.54
CA GLN A 39 7.76 -7.77 -15.05
C GLN A 39 6.85 -7.18 -13.98
N VAL A 40 6.04 -8.02 -13.32
CA VAL A 40 5.17 -7.55 -12.23
C VAL A 40 5.98 -7.12 -11.01
N ARG A 41 7.07 -7.82 -10.69
CA ARG A 41 8.00 -7.36 -9.64
C ARG A 41 8.58 -5.98 -9.92
N ALA A 42 8.98 -5.70 -11.16
CA ALA A 42 9.46 -4.37 -11.55
C ALA A 42 8.36 -3.30 -11.45
N GLN A 43 7.12 -3.64 -11.81
CA GLN A 43 5.95 -2.75 -11.62
C GLN A 43 5.71 -2.45 -10.15
N VAL A 44 5.78 -3.45 -9.27
CA VAL A 44 5.67 -3.26 -7.82
C VAL A 44 6.74 -2.28 -7.31
N VAL A 45 8.00 -2.44 -7.72
CA VAL A 45 9.07 -1.51 -7.34
C VAL A 45 8.77 -0.09 -7.79
N ALA A 46 8.41 0.12 -9.06
CA ALA A 46 8.09 1.45 -9.59
C ALA A 46 6.88 2.09 -8.87
N LEU A 47 5.90 1.28 -8.48
CA LEU A 47 4.73 1.73 -7.73
C LEU A 47 5.11 2.15 -6.31
N LEU A 48 5.96 1.38 -5.62
CA LEU A 48 6.47 1.72 -4.29
C LEU A 48 7.24 3.04 -4.28
N GLU A 49 8.04 3.32 -5.32
CA GLU A 49 8.73 4.61 -5.48
C GLU A 49 7.75 5.78 -5.62
N ARG A 50 6.67 5.60 -6.39
CA ARG A 50 5.60 6.61 -6.54
C ARG A 50 4.83 6.83 -5.24
N ILE A 51 4.52 5.77 -4.50
CA ILE A 51 3.87 5.84 -3.18
C ILE A 51 4.78 6.57 -2.19
N ALA A 52 6.07 6.26 -2.15
CA ALA A 52 7.03 6.93 -1.27
C ALA A 52 7.12 8.44 -1.56
N ALA A 53 7.23 8.81 -2.84
CA ALA A 53 7.27 10.21 -3.25
C ALA A 53 5.99 10.96 -2.86
N GLU A 54 4.83 10.36 -3.09
CA GLU A 54 3.53 10.98 -2.75
C GLU A 54 3.30 11.04 -1.24
N GLY A 55 3.66 9.99 -0.50
CA GLY A 55 3.62 9.96 0.96
C GLY A 55 4.52 11.05 1.58
N THR A 56 5.71 11.27 1.01
CA THR A 56 6.62 12.34 1.44
C THR A 56 6.02 13.72 1.23
N LYS A 57 5.41 13.98 0.06
CA LYS A 57 4.73 15.25 -0.23
C LYS A 57 3.59 15.54 0.76
N GLN A 58 2.90 14.49 1.21
CA GLN A 58 1.81 14.57 2.18
C GLN A 58 2.30 14.56 3.65
N GLY A 59 3.62 14.62 3.90
CA GLY A 59 4.19 14.64 5.26
C GLY A 59 4.18 13.29 6.00
N ARG A 60 3.87 12.19 5.30
CA ARG A 60 3.66 10.85 5.89
C ARG A 60 4.97 10.08 6.00
N ARG A 61 5.80 10.40 6.99
CA ARG A 61 7.17 9.87 7.14
C ARG A 61 7.28 8.34 7.25
N GLU A 62 6.25 7.66 7.71
CA GLU A 62 6.25 6.19 7.85
C GLU A 62 6.08 5.47 6.50
N MET A 63 5.30 6.03 5.58
CA MET A 63 5.02 5.38 4.30
C MET A 63 6.27 5.19 3.42
N PRO A 64 7.16 6.17 3.24
CA PRO A 64 8.40 5.99 2.48
C PRO A 64 9.29 4.88 3.03
N ARG A 65 9.40 4.76 4.36
CA ARG A 65 10.21 3.71 5.00
C ARG A 65 9.68 2.31 4.68
N ILE A 66 8.36 2.13 4.77
CA ILE A 66 7.71 0.87 4.39
C ILE A 66 7.95 0.60 2.89
N CYS A 67 7.85 1.62 2.03
CA CYS A 67 8.09 1.44 0.60
C CYS A 67 9.52 0.97 0.30
N GLU A 68 10.53 1.46 1.02
CA GLU A 68 11.93 1.00 0.88
C GLU A 68 12.11 -0.47 1.30
N GLU A 69 11.49 -0.87 2.42
CA GLU A 69 11.50 -2.26 2.89
C GLU A 69 10.85 -3.20 1.85
N LEU A 70 9.69 -2.82 1.32
CA LEU A 70 8.98 -3.60 0.31
C LEU A 70 9.71 -3.64 -1.04
N ALA A 71 10.39 -2.55 -1.42
CA ALA A 71 11.18 -2.53 -2.65
C ALA A 71 12.37 -3.49 -2.54
N THR A 72 12.94 -3.64 -1.35
CA THR A 72 13.98 -4.64 -1.07
C THR A 72 13.44 -6.06 -1.25
N ALA A 73 12.25 -6.36 -0.69
CA ALA A 73 11.59 -7.65 -0.84
C ALA A 73 11.22 -7.98 -2.31
N ALA A 74 10.76 -6.96 -3.06
CA ALA A 74 10.43 -7.11 -4.49
C ALA A 74 11.67 -7.36 -5.38
N LYS A 75 12.85 -6.90 -4.96
CA LYS A 75 14.13 -7.13 -5.66
C LYS A 75 14.85 -8.39 -5.19
N ALA A 76 14.50 -8.93 -4.03
CA ALA A 76 15.06 -10.17 -3.50
C ALA A 76 14.67 -11.39 -4.36
N THR A 77 15.35 -12.51 -4.13
CA THR A 77 15.03 -13.78 -4.80
C THR A 77 13.55 -14.14 -4.60
N PRO A 78 12.81 -14.42 -5.69
CA PRO A 78 11.41 -14.79 -5.60
C PRO A 78 11.13 -15.96 -4.66
N SER A 79 10.31 -15.72 -3.64
CA SER A 79 9.80 -16.78 -2.75
C SER A 79 8.42 -16.41 -2.21
N PRO A 80 7.61 -17.40 -1.79
CA PRO A 80 6.33 -17.17 -1.12
C PRO A 80 6.44 -16.20 0.07
N GLN A 81 7.52 -16.31 0.85
CA GLN A 81 7.79 -15.41 1.98
C GLN A 81 8.00 -13.96 1.52
N GLN A 82 8.71 -13.73 0.41
CA GLN A 82 8.88 -12.38 -0.12
C GLN A 82 7.56 -11.81 -0.63
N VAL A 83 6.70 -12.64 -1.22
CA VAL A 83 5.37 -12.19 -1.67
C VAL A 83 4.45 -11.89 -0.49
N ASP A 84 4.48 -12.70 0.57
CA ASP A 84 3.72 -12.44 1.79
C ASP A 84 4.10 -11.10 2.44
N LEU A 85 5.39 -10.76 2.45
CA LEU A 85 5.86 -9.44 2.87
C LEU A 85 5.28 -8.31 2.02
N LEU A 86 5.19 -8.49 0.70
CA LEU A 86 4.58 -7.50 -0.20
C LEU A 86 3.09 -7.31 0.10
N VAL A 87 2.31 -8.40 0.22
CA VAL A 87 0.87 -8.33 0.51
C VAL A 87 0.60 -7.63 1.84
N ASN A 88 1.27 -8.08 2.91
CA ASN A 88 1.12 -7.49 4.24
C ASN A 88 1.61 -6.03 4.26
N GLY A 89 2.66 -5.73 3.51
CA GLY A 89 3.21 -4.39 3.33
C GLY A 89 2.22 -3.42 2.67
N PHE A 90 1.62 -3.82 1.56
CA PHE A 90 0.61 -3.01 0.88
C PHE A 90 -0.65 -2.83 1.72
N ASP A 91 -1.07 -3.86 2.48
CA ASP A 91 -2.15 -3.72 3.46
C ASP A 91 -1.83 -2.68 4.54
N ARG A 92 -0.60 -2.67 5.05
CA ARG A 92 -0.15 -1.66 6.01
C ARG A 92 -0.16 -0.26 5.39
N LEU A 93 0.34 -0.10 4.15
CA LEU A 93 0.31 1.18 3.43
C LEU A 93 -1.13 1.69 3.25
N TYR A 94 -2.05 0.81 2.86
CA TYR A 94 -3.46 1.16 2.70
C TYR A 94 -4.10 1.60 4.02
N ARG A 95 -3.84 0.87 5.12
CA ARG A 95 -4.34 1.23 6.46
C ARG A 95 -3.78 2.57 6.95
N LEU A 96 -2.49 2.83 6.76
CA LEU A 96 -1.89 4.13 7.07
C LEU A 96 -2.57 5.27 6.27
N TRP A 97 -2.89 5.00 5.01
CA TRP A 97 -3.62 5.95 4.21
C TRP A 97 -5.05 6.20 4.70
N GLN A 98 -5.79 5.15 5.03
CA GLN A 98 -7.13 5.28 5.59
C GLN A 98 -7.12 6.05 6.91
N ALA A 99 -6.18 5.74 7.81
CA ALA A 99 -6.04 6.42 9.10
C ALA A 99 -5.82 7.93 8.91
N ALA A 100 -4.91 8.30 8.00
CA ALA A 100 -4.64 9.71 7.66
C ALA A 100 -5.87 10.42 7.06
N LYS A 101 -6.70 9.73 6.28
CA LYS A 101 -7.94 10.30 5.72
C LYS A 101 -9.07 10.44 6.74
N SER A 102 -9.14 9.53 7.70
CA SER A 102 -10.17 9.53 8.75
C SER A 102 -9.92 10.55 9.86
N GLY A 103 -8.76 11.22 9.86
CA GLY A 103 -8.37 12.15 10.94
C GLY A 103 -8.05 11.45 12.26
N LEU A 104 -7.71 10.15 12.21
CA LEU A 104 -7.37 9.33 13.37
C LEU A 104 -5.85 9.30 13.66
N LEU A 105 -5.07 10.13 12.97
CA LEU A 105 -3.63 10.32 13.16
C LEU A 105 -3.32 11.78 13.52
#